data_AF-A0AAU6L0P3-F1
#
_entry.id   AF-A0AAU6L0P3-F1
#
_cell.length_a   1.000
_cell.length_b   1.000
_cell.length_c   1.000
_cell.angle_alpha   90.00
_cell.angle_beta   90.00
_cell.angle_gamma   90.00
#
_symmetry.space_group_name_H-M   'P 1'
#
loop_
_entity.id
_entity.type
_entity.pdbx_description
1 polymer ?
#
loop_
_entity_poly.entity_id
_entity_poly.type
_entity_poly.pdbx_seq_one_letter_code
_entity_poly.pdbx_strand_id
1 'polypeptide(L)' 'MTHPYSRQPLQAWFDEFTAAGLAVDRLIEHQPAHSMIHHHPTDYEKLAHQPGFIAFQLQKRPGAADLRPDQS' A
#
# COMPACT_ATOMS: atom_id res chain seq x y z
N MET A 1 10.52 15.31 -14.50
CA MET A 1 9.66 15.58 -13.31
C MET A 1 9.36 14.25 -12.63
N THR A 2 10.18 13.88 -11.65
CA THR A 2 9.99 12.66 -10.86
C THR A 2 8.70 12.81 -10.07
N HIS A 3 7.62 12.18 -10.53
CA HIS A 3 6.41 12.11 -9.72
C HIS A 3 6.76 11.30 -8.49
N PRO A 4 6.47 11.77 -7.27
CA PRO A 4 6.70 10.96 -6.09
C PRO A 4 5.91 9.66 -6.27
N TYR A 5 6.58 8.53 -6.10
CA TYR A 5 6.01 7.18 -6.29
C TYR A 5 4.70 6.99 -5.49
N SER A 6 4.51 7.80 -4.44
CA SER A 6 3.30 7.87 -3.61
C SER A 6 2.06 8.49 -4.28
N ARG A 7 2.16 8.99 -5.53
CA ARG A 7 1.05 9.63 -6.26
C ARG A 7 0.64 8.92 -7.55
N GLN A 8 0.89 7.62 -7.65
CA GLN A 8 0.40 6.86 -8.80
C GLN A 8 -1.04 6.36 -8.60
N PRO A 9 -1.81 6.15 -9.70
CA PRO A 9 -3.12 5.52 -9.63
C PRO A 9 -3.05 4.16 -8.96
N LEU A 10 -4.10 3.75 -8.24
CA LEU A 10 -4.16 2.43 -7.61
C LEU A 10 -3.88 1.30 -8.62
N GLN A 11 -4.45 1.39 -9.83
CA GLN A 11 -4.23 0.41 -10.88
C GLN A 11 -2.74 0.12 -11.15
N ALA A 12 -1.89 1.15 -11.17
CA ALA A 12 -0.47 0.99 -11.45
C ALA A 12 0.23 0.14 -10.38
N TRP A 13 -0.16 0.26 -9.10
CA TRP A 13 0.31 -0.64 -8.05
C TRP A 13 -0.10 -2.10 -8.28
N PHE A 14 -1.36 -2.34 -8.66
CA PHE A 14 -1.84 -3.70 -8.95
C PHE A 14 -1.13 -4.32 -10.16
N ASP A 15 -0.88 -3.52 -11.20
CA ASP A 15 -0.14 -3.93 -12.38
C ASP A 15 1.30 -4.31 -12.00
N GLU A 16 1.98 -3.51 -11.17
CA GLU A 16 3.32 -3.82 -10.64
C GLU A 16 3.35 -5.12 -9.83
N PHE A 17 2.41 -5.31 -8.89
CA PHE A 17 2.33 -6.55 -8.11
C PHE A 17 2.07 -7.76 -8.99
N THR A 18 1.16 -7.64 -9.95
CA THR A 18 0.81 -8.72 -10.87
C THR A 18 1.99 -9.07 -11.77
N ALA A 19 2.69 -8.07 -12.33
CA ALA A 19 3.89 -8.27 -13.12
C ALA A 19 5.00 -8.98 -12.31
N ALA A 20 5.10 -8.69 -11.00
CA ALA A 20 6.02 -9.36 -10.09
C ALA A 20 5.58 -10.79 -9.65
N GLY A 21 4.45 -11.30 -10.17
CA GLY A 21 3.94 -12.62 -9.81
C GLY A 21 3.27 -12.66 -8.43
N LEU A 22 2.91 -11.51 -7.86
CA LEU A 22 2.21 -11.39 -6.60
C LEU A 22 0.70 -11.25 -6.82
N ALA A 23 -0.08 -11.69 -5.84
CA ALA A 23 -1.51 -11.44 -5.72
C ALA A 23 -1.76 -10.64 -4.44
N VAL A 24 -2.75 -9.74 -4.47
CA VAL A 24 -3.18 -9.00 -3.29
C VAL A 24 -4.14 -9.87 -2.49
N ASP A 25 -3.78 -10.16 -1.24
CA ASP A 25 -4.63 -10.86 -0.28
C ASP A 25 -5.50 -9.88 0.51
N ARG A 26 -4.95 -8.73 0.88
CA ARG A 26 -5.66 -7.69 1.63
C ARG A 26 -5.15 -6.30 1.31
N LEU A 27 -6.07 -5.34 1.23
CA LEU A 27 -5.79 -3.91 1.25
C LEU A 27 -6.24 -3.35 2.61
N ILE A 28 -5.39 -2.56 3.25
CA ILE A 28 -5.65 -1.96 4.56
C ILE A 28 -5.51 -0.44 4.44
N GLU A 29 -6.59 0.28 4.71
CA GLU A 29 -6.58 1.72 4.94
C GLU A 29 -6.50 1.97 6.44
N HIS A 30 -5.41 2.58 6.89
CA HIS A 30 -5.19 2.76 8.32
C HIS A 30 -6.09 3.85 8.91
N GLN A 31 -6.78 3.50 9.98
CA GLN A 31 -7.48 4.47 10.83
C GLN A 31 -6.49 5.14 11.80
N PRO A 32 -6.69 6.43 12.13
CA PRO A 32 -5.88 7.08 13.14
C PRO A 32 -6.04 6.38 14.49
N ALA A 33 -4.97 6.39 15.30
CA ALA A 33 -5.03 5.79 16.63
C ALA A 33 -6.04 6.54 17.51
N HIS A 34 -6.86 5.81 18.28
CA HIS A 34 -7.88 6.42 19.14
C HIS A 34 -7.30 7.42 20.16
N SER A 35 -6.06 7.22 20.60
CA SER A 35 -5.36 8.17 21.49
C SER A 35 -5.18 9.56 20.88
N MET A 36 -5.20 9.68 19.54
CA MET A 36 -5.10 10.98 18.86
C MET A 36 -6.32 11.86 19.10
N ILE A 37 -7.47 11.31 19.51
CA ILE A 37 -8.66 12.11 19.85
C ILE A 37 -8.33 13.17 20.92
N HIS A 38 -7.47 12.83 21.88
CA HIS A 38 -7.15 13.71 23.01
C HIS A 38 -6.03 14.71 22.71
N HIS A 39 -5.07 14.34 21.87
CA HIS A 39 -3.86 15.15 21.64
C HIS A 39 -3.88 15.89 20.29
N HIS A 40 -4.57 15.33 19.29
CA HIS A 40 -4.61 15.79 17.91
C HIS A 40 -6.02 15.60 17.28
N PRO A 41 -7.08 16.17 17.87
CA PRO A 41 -8.46 15.91 17.46
C PRO A 41 -8.75 16.28 16.00
N THR A 42 -8.18 17.39 15.51
CA THR A 42 -8.35 17.83 14.11
C THR A 42 -7.69 16.86 13.13
N ASP A 43 -6.49 16.37 13.44
CA ASP A 43 -5.81 15.39 12.60
C ASP A 43 -6.51 14.03 12.65
N TYR A 44 -7.04 13.64 13.82
CA TYR A 44 -7.86 12.45 13.96
C TYR A 44 -9.10 12.52 13.07
N GLU A 45 -9.87 13.61 13.13
CA GLU A 45 -11.08 13.78 12.31
C GLU A 45 -10.74 13.76 10.81
N LYS A 46 -9.66 14.44 10.41
CA LYS A 46 -9.21 14.43 9.02
C LYS A 46 -8.83 13.02 8.56
N LEU A 47 -7.95 12.34 9.29
CA LEU A 47 -7.43 11.02 8.91
C LEU A 47 -8.47 9.91 8.98
N ALA A 48 -9.52 10.06 9.80
CA ALA A 48 -10.65 9.14 9.83
C ALA A 48 -11.44 9.12 8.50
N HIS A 49 -11.41 10.23 7.74
CA HIS A 49 -12.09 10.36 6.45
C HIS A 49 -11.13 10.36 5.25
N GLN A 50 -9.84 10.66 5.49
CA GLN A 50 -8.80 10.76 4.48
C GLN A 50 -7.56 9.99 4.96
N PRO A 51 -7.54 8.65 4.78
CA PRO A 51 -6.42 7.82 5.22
C PRO A 51 -5.11 8.31 4.61
N GLY A 52 -4.10 8.52 5.47
CA GLY A 52 -2.79 9.01 5.04
C GLY A 52 -1.91 7.92 4.38
N PHE A 53 -2.27 6.65 4.57
CA PHE A 53 -1.48 5.50 4.13
C PHE A 53 -2.39 4.34 3.72
N ILE A 54 -1.93 3.57 2.75
CA ILE A 54 -2.52 2.30 2.30
C ILE A 54 -1.43 1.24 2.43
N ALA A 55 -1.78 0.09 2.99
CA ALA A 55 -0.92 -1.08 3.05
C ALA A 55 -1.53 -2.23 2.25
N PHE A 56 -0.68 -3.03 1.60
CA PHE A 56 -1.08 -4.22 0.86
C PHE A 56 -0.42 -5.45 1.46
N GLN A 57 -1.22 -6.46 1.78
CA GLN A 57 -0.74 -7.80 2.06
C GLN A 57 -0.67 -8.56 0.73
N LEU A 58 0.53 -8.96 0.35
CA LEU A 58 0.79 -9.65 -0.91
C LEU A 58 1.13 -11.11 -0.67
N GLN A 59 0.74 -11.98 -1.59
CA GLN A 59 1.05 -13.41 -1.60
C GLN A 59 1.69 -13.78 -2.94
N LYS A 60 2.67 -14.68 -2.92
CA LYS A 60 3.26 -15.20 -4.16
C LYS A 60 2.24 -16.09 -4.86
N ARG A 61 1.99 -15.86 -6.16
CA ARG A 61 1.09 -16.73 -6.93
C ARG A 61 1.73 -18.11 -7.10
N PRO A 62 0.98 -19.20 -6.90
CA PRO A 62 1.49 -20.54 -7.18
C PRO A 62 1.87 -20.65 -8.65
N GLY A 63 3.09 -21.12 -8.93
CA GLY A 63 3.64 -21.20 -10.29
C GLY A 63 4.28 -19.91 -10.82
N ALA A 64 4.32 -18.82 -10.06
CA ALA A 64 5.15 -17.67 -10.42
C ALA A 64 6.63 -18.04 -10.33
N ALA A 65 7.36 -17.91 -11.44
CA ALA A 65 8.81 -18.10 -11.49
C ALA A 65 9.48 -17.25 -10.42
N ASP A 66 10.51 -17.79 -9.75
CA ASP A 66 11.29 -17.02 -8.79
C ASP A 66 12.10 -15.97 -9.55
N LEU A 67 11.54 -14.77 -9.70
CA LEU A 67 12.19 -13.60 -10.30
C LEU A 67 13.23 -13.05 -9.31
N ARG A 68 14.22 -13.87 -8.95
CA ARG A 68 15.44 -13.36 -8.31
C ARG A 68 16.30 -12.79 -9.44
N PRO A 69 16.72 -11.52 -9.37
CA PRO A 69 17.71 -11.02 -10.31
C PRO A 69 18.97 -11.88 -10.15
N ASP A 70 19.47 -12.36 -11.28
CA ASP A 70 20.72 -13.10 -11.38
C ASP A 70 21.83 -12.22 -10.79
N GLN A 71 22.35 -12.60 -9.62
CA GLN A 71 23.51 -11.95 -9.03
C GLN A 71 24.75 -12.65 -9.60
N SER A 72 25.10 -12.26 -10.83
CA SER A 72 26.38 -12.57 -11.47
C SER A 72 27.45 -11.54 -11.11
#